data_AF-A0A024XFG3-F1
#
_entry.id   AF-A0A024XFG3-F1
#
_cell.length_a   1.000
_cell.length_b   1.000
_cell.length_c   1.000
_cell.angle_alpha   90.00
_cell.angle_beta   90.00
_cell.angle_gamma   90.00
#
_symmetry.space_group_name_H-M   'P 1'
#
loop_
_entity.id
_entity.type
_entity.pdbx_description
1 polymer ?
#
loop_
_entity_poly.entity_id
_entity_poly.type
_entity_poly.pdbx_seq_one_letter_code
_entity_poly.pdbx_strand_id
1 'polypeptide(L)'
;MITYSEYFDDYVEDLNRYLHKIKHSIYNITNKEDYNKTREYIFEAEKCIKQINIEINSLPKGSNKIINQINTYNLDLKKRAQDIEDIGYTIMSELNSQRSAILRTKHHTDETRQEQNRVKRMLLSIYQNKLVFKGLLILIIILLVIANIGVIIYKIR
;
A
#
# COMPACT_ATOMS: atom_id res chain seq x y z
N MET A 1 35.32 -17.30 33.84
CA MET A 1 34.44 -18.45 33.59
C MET A 1 33.07 -18.02 34.07
N ILE A 2 32.25 -17.50 33.16
CA ILE A 2 30.88 -17.04 33.46
C ILE A 2 30.08 -18.32 33.72
N THR A 3 29.62 -18.51 34.96
CA THR A 3 28.87 -19.70 35.37
C THR A 3 27.52 -19.71 34.67
N TYR A 4 27.09 -20.86 34.15
CA TYR A 4 25.84 -21.11 33.42
C TYR A 4 24.56 -20.45 34.00
N SER A 5 24.55 -20.07 35.28
CA SER A 5 23.48 -19.30 35.92
C SER A 5 23.32 -17.87 35.35
N GLU A 6 24.41 -17.22 34.94
CA GLU A 6 24.41 -15.81 34.53
C GLU A 6 23.79 -15.63 33.12
N TYR A 7 24.06 -16.56 32.19
CA TYR A 7 23.40 -16.59 30.87
C TYR A 7 21.89 -16.86 31.00
N PHE A 8 21.50 -17.73 31.92
CA PHE A 8 20.10 -18.01 32.19
C PHE A 8 19.36 -16.75 32.68
N ASP A 9 19.97 -16.03 33.62
CA ASP A 9 19.41 -14.80 34.18
C ASP A 9 19.30 -13.69 33.11
N ASP A 10 20.29 -13.55 32.22
CA ASP A 10 20.26 -12.63 31.07
C ASP A 10 19.07 -12.93 30.14
N TYR A 11 18.84 -14.19 29.78
CA TYR A 11 17.71 -14.56 28.92
C TYR A 11 16.36 -14.29 29.58
N VAL A 12 16.26 -14.47 30.90
CA VAL A 12 15.04 -14.17 31.66
C VAL A 12 14.81 -12.66 31.73
N GLU A 13 15.85 -11.85 31.89
CA GLU A 13 15.75 -10.39 31.87
C GLU A 13 15.30 -9.88 30.49
N ASP A 14 15.93 -10.37 29.43
CA ASP A 14 15.55 -10.02 28.06
C ASP A 14 14.11 -10.44 27.74
N LEU A 15 13.70 -11.64 28.16
CA LEU A 15 12.33 -12.11 28.01
C LEU A 15 11.34 -11.15 28.70
N ASN A 16 11.60 -10.75 29.95
CA ASN A 16 10.76 -9.81 30.67
C ASN A 16 10.68 -8.45 29.97
N ARG A 17 11.80 -7.98 29.43
CA ARG A 17 11.88 -6.74 28.66
C ARG A 17 11.04 -6.81 27.39
N TYR A 18 11.11 -7.91 26.64
CA TYR A 18 10.29 -8.11 25.45
C TYR A 18 8.81 -8.25 25.80
N LEU A 19 8.46 -9.01 26.84
CA LEU A 19 7.08 -9.13 27.34
C LEU A 19 6.47 -7.75 27.68
N HIS A 20 7.24 -6.88 28.33
CA HIS A 20 6.81 -5.53 28.63
C HIS A 20 6.58 -4.70 27.35
N LYS A 21 7.53 -4.75 26.40
CA LYS A 21 7.39 -4.06 25.10
C LYS A 21 6.18 -4.57 24.32
N ILE A 22 5.95 -5.89 24.27
CA ILE A 22 4.80 -6.51 23.60
C ILE A 22 3.50 -6.02 24.26
N LYS A 23 3.43 -6.07 25.59
CA LYS A 23 2.23 -5.63 26.34
C LYS A 23 1.86 -4.17 26.04
N HIS A 24 2.85 -3.29 25.95
CA HIS A 24 2.61 -1.88 25.64
C HIS A 24 2.30 -1.64 24.16
N SER A 25 2.98 -2.34 23.25
CA SER A 25 2.86 -2.08 21.82
C SER A 25 1.62 -2.70 21.19
N ILE A 26 1.11 -3.84 21.68
CA ILE A 26 -0.10 -4.50 21.15
C ILE A 26 -1.31 -3.56 21.07
N TYR A 27 -1.53 -2.72 22.09
CA TYR A 27 -2.69 -1.82 22.12
C TYR A 27 -2.56 -0.61 21.20
N ASN A 28 -1.35 -0.34 20.69
CA ASN A 28 -1.05 0.83 19.88
C ASN A 28 -0.77 0.47 18.41
N ILE A 29 -1.03 -0.77 18.00
CA ILE A 29 -0.81 -1.20 16.61
C ILE A 29 -1.90 -0.58 15.74
N THR A 30 -1.49 0.37 14.89
CA THR A 30 -2.40 1.04 13.95
C THR A 30 -2.00 0.83 12.50
N ASN A 31 -0.72 0.56 12.25
CA ASN A 31 -0.17 0.46 10.91
C ASN A 31 0.76 -0.75 10.79
N LYS A 32 1.19 -1.02 9.55
CA LYS A 32 2.04 -2.17 9.22
C LYS A 32 3.41 -2.12 9.90
N GLU A 33 3.95 -0.94 10.16
CA GLU A 33 5.26 -0.77 10.81
C GLU A 33 5.18 -1.17 12.29
N ASP A 34 4.18 -0.66 13.01
CA ASP A 34 3.90 -1.04 14.40
C ASP A 34 3.68 -2.55 14.53
N TYR A 35 2.88 -3.12 13.61
CA TYR A 35 2.64 -4.56 13.56
C TYR A 35 3.95 -5.35 13.40
N ASN A 36 4.79 -4.97 12.44
CA ASN A 36 6.06 -5.66 12.19
C ASN A 36 6.99 -5.58 13.39
N LYS A 37 7.04 -4.42 14.06
CA LYS A 37 7.86 -4.19 15.24
C LYS A 37 7.41 -5.01 16.44
N THR A 38 6.11 -5.04 16.72
CA THR A 38 5.55 -5.87 17.80
C THR A 38 5.73 -7.36 17.50
N ARG A 39 5.58 -7.77 16.23
CA ARG A 39 5.85 -9.14 15.79
C ARG A 39 7.32 -9.53 15.97
N GLU A 40 8.26 -8.62 15.71
CA GLU A 40 9.69 -8.83 15.97
C GLU A 40 9.96 -9.03 17.46
N TYR A 41 9.32 -8.25 18.35
CA TYR A 41 9.44 -8.47 19.79
C TYR A 41 8.92 -9.84 20.23
N ILE A 42 7.82 -10.33 19.65
CA ILE A 42 7.34 -11.69 19.92
C ILE A 42 8.36 -12.72 19.47
N PHE A 43 8.92 -12.57 18.27
CA PHE A 43 9.92 -13.50 17.74
C PHE A 43 11.18 -13.59 18.62
N GLU A 44 11.69 -12.45 19.10
CA GLU A 44 12.82 -12.44 20.03
C GLU A 44 12.44 -13.06 21.40
N ALA A 45 11.25 -12.77 21.92
CA ALA A 45 10.78 -13.39 23.16
C ALA A 45 10.65 -14.93 23.05
N GLU A 46 10.18 -15.44 21.90
CA GLU A 46 10.10 -16.88 21.62
C GLU A 46 11.50 -17.52 21.59
N LYS A 47 12.51 -16.84 21.03
CA LYS A 47 13.90 -17.31 21.07
C LYS A 47 14.42 -17.39 22.50
N CYS A 48 14.17 -16.36 23.33
CA CYS A 48 14.57 -16.38 24.74
C CYS A 48 13.92 -17.57 25.46
N ILE A 49 12.62 -17.79 25.32
CA ILE A 49 11.94 -18.96 25.92
C ILE A 49 12.55 -20.28 25.44
N LYS A 50 12.90 -20.37 24.16
CA LYS A 50 13.53 -21.59 23.61
C LYS A 50 14.89 -21.86 24.26
N GLN A 51 15.73 -20.84 24.46
CA GLN A 51 17.02 -20.99 25.13
C GLN A 51 16.86 -21.36 26.61
N ILE A 52 16.01 -20.64 27.31
CA ILE A 52 15.66 -20.90 28.72
C ILE A 52 15.19 -22.35 28.91
N ASN A 53 14.34 -22.87 28.01
CA ASN A 53 13.89 -24.27 28.08
C ASN A 53 15.03 -25.29 27.88
N ILE A 54 15.98 -25.00 27.00
CA ILE A 54 17.16 -25.86 26.78
C ILE A 54 18.03 -25.90 28.04
N GLU A 55 18.25 -24.73 28.66
CA GLU A 55 19.07 -24.60 29.88
C GLU A 55 18.40 -25.29 31.07
N ILE A 56 17.10 -25.14 31.24
CA ILE A 56 16.35 -25.79 32.32
C ILE A 56 16.35 -27.30 32.22
N ASN A 57 16.21 -27.85 31.01
CA ASN A 57 16.31 -29.29 30.80
C ASN A 57 17.70 -29.84 31.13
N SER A 58 18.71 -28.97 31.19
CA SER A 58 20.09 -29.30 31.57
C SER A 58 20.35 -29.17 33.08
N LEU A 59 19.44 -28.54 33.84
CA LEU A 59 19.55 -28.38 35.29
C LEU A 59 19.07 -29.64 36.04
N PRO A 60 19.69 -30.00 37.18
CA PRO A 60 19.25 -31.12 38.01
C PRO A 60 17.81 -30.88 38.51
N LYS A 61 17.00 -31.95 38.50
CA LYS A 61 15.56 -31.96 38.83
C LYS A 61 15.27 -31.31 40.19
N GLY A 62 15.05 -29.99 40.19
CA GLY A 62 14.80 -29.22 41.42
C GLY A 62 14.14 -27.86 41.19
N SER A 63 14.17 -27.32 39.97
CA SER A 63 13.65 -25.97 39.69
C SER A 63 12.21 -25.95 39.16
N ASN A 64 11.29 -26.63 39.86
CA ASN A 64 9.87 -26.70 39.46
C ASN A 64 9.20 -25.31 39.40
N LYS A 65 9.65 -24.35 40.23
CA LYS A 65 9.10 -22.98 40.24
C LYS A 65 9.43 -22.21 38.97
N ILE A 66 10.68 -22.30 38.51
CA ILE A 66 11.16 -21.61 37.29
C ILE A 66 10.45 -22.21 36.06
N ILE A 67 10.38 -23.54 35.98
CA ILE A 67 9.64 -24.27 34.93
C ILE A 67 8.19 -23.78 34.82
N ASN A 68 7.48 -23.66 35.97
CA ASN A 68 6.09 -23.21 35.97
C ASN A 68 5.93 -21.75 35.52
N GLN A 69 6.84 -20.86 35.90
CA GLN A 69 6.83 -19.46 35.45
C GLN A 69 7.01 -19.36 33.94
N ILE A 70 7.95 -20.11 33.37
CA ILE A 70 8.22 -20.07 31.93
C ILE A 70 7.09 -20.70 31.12
N ASN A 71 6.48 -21.77 31.62
CA ASN A 71 5.28 -22.32 31.00
C ASN A 71 4.14 -21.29 30.96
N THR A 72 4.00 -20.49 32.02
CA THR A 72 3.02 -19.38 32.06
C THR A 72 3.36 -18.31 31.03
N TYR A 73 4.63 -17.87 30.95
CA TYR A 73 5.08 -16.88 29.96
C TYR A 73 4.92 -17.38 28.52
N ASN A 74 5.17 -18.66 28.27
CA ASN A 74 5.00 -19.28 26.97
C ASN A 74 3.52 -19.30 26.54
N LEU A 75 2.63 -19.67 27.45
CA LEU A 75 1.18 -19.61 27.22
C LEU A 75 0.72 -18.17 26.91
N ASP A 76 1.17 -17.20 27.71
CA ASP A 76 0.83 -15.79 27.51
C ASP A 76 1.38 -15.24 26.19
N LEU A 77 2.63 -15.58 25.82
CA LEU A 77 3.22 -15.21 24.53
C LEU A 77 2.44 -15.81 23.37
N LYS A 78 2.07 -17.09 23.45
CA LYS A 78 1.33 -17.77 22.39
C LYS A 78 -0.03 -17.10 22.16
N LYS A 79 -0.72 -16.72 23.24
CA LYS A 79 -1.97 -15.95 23.15
C LYS A 79 -1.75 -14.60 22.46
N ARG A 80 -0.72 -13.86 22.88
CA ARG A 80 -0.37 -12.55 22.30
C ARG A 80 0.05 -12.66 20.83
N ALA A 81 0.73 -13.74 20.45
CA ALA A 81 1.11 -14.00 19.08
C ALA A 81 -0.11 -14.19 18.18
N GLN A 82 -1.11 -14.92 18.68
CA GLN A 82 -2.40 -15.06 17.99
C GLN A 82 -3.13 -13.71 17.88
N ASP A 83 -3.19 -12.92 18.97
CA ASP A 83 -3.82 -11.59 18.94
C ASP A 83 -3.14 -10.68 17.88
N ILE A 84 -1.81 -10.73 17.76
CA ILE A 84 -1.07 -9.99 16.73
C ILE A 84 -1.41 -10.48 15.33
N GLU A 85 -1.55 -11.79 15.12
CA GLU A 85 -1.88 -12.36 13.82
C GLU A 85 -3.25 -11.86 13.32
N ASP A 86 -4.25 -11.83 14.21
CA ASP A 86 -5.58 -11.28 13.93
C ASP A 86 -5.54 -9.78 13.59
N ILE A 87 -4.74 -9.00 14.32
CA ILE A 87 -4.49 -7.58 13.99
C ILE A 87 -3.81 -7.46 12.61
N GLY A 88 -2.84 -8.33 12.32
CA GLY A 88 -2.14 -8.39 11.04
C GLY A 88 -3.09 -8.65 9.87
N TYR A 89 -4.04 -9.59 10.03
CA TYR A 89 -5.09 -9.83 9.03
C TYR A 89 -5.94 -8.59 8.77
N THR A 90 -6.33 -7.88 9.84
CA THR A 90 -7.14 -6.67 9.75
C THR A 90 -6.42 -5.56 8.96
N ILE A 91 -5.18 -5.26 9.34
CA ILE A 91 -4.35 -4.23 8.68
C ILE A 91 -4.12 -4.58 7.21
N MET A 92 -3.82 -5.84 6.90
CA MET A 92 -3.57 -6.28 5.52
C MET A 92 -4.83 -6.21 4.67
N SER A 93 -5.98 -6.59 5.24
CA SER A 93 -7.29 -6.48 4.58
C SER A 93 -7.62 -5.03 4.25
N GLU A 94 -7.43 -4.12 5.21
CA GLU A 94 -7.66 -2.69 5.00
C GLU A 94 -6.73 -2.12 3.93
N LEU A 95 -5.44 -2.44 3.97
CA LEU A 95 -4.46 -1.97 2.99
C LEU A 95 -4.77 -2.47 1.57
N ASN A 96 -5.23 -3.71 1.44
CA ASN A 96 -5.69 -4.27 0.16
C ASN A 96 -6.96 -3.57 -0.33
N SER A 97 -7.91 -3.28 0.56
CA SER A 97 -9.12 -2.52 0.23
C SER A 97 -8.77 -1.12 -0.26
N GLN A 98 -7.91 -0.39 0.47
CA GLN A 98 -7.41 0.93 0.07
C GLN A 98 -6.71 0.89 -1.29
N ARG A 99 -5.83 -0.10 -1.52
CA ARG A 99 -5.18 -0.30 -2.83
C ARG A 99 -6.18 -0.53 -3.95
N SER A 100 -7.21 -1.33 -3.72
CA SER A 100 -8.27 -1.59 -4.71
C SER A 100 -9.07 -0.33 -5.04
N ALA A 101 -9.34 0.53 -4.05
CA ALA A 101 -10.01 1.81 -4.25
C ALA A 101 -9.15 2.77 -5.08
N ILE A 102 -7.85 2.88 -4.76
CA ILE A 102 -6.90 3.71 -5.51
C ILE A 102 -6.80 3.23 -6.97
N LEU A 103 -6.71 1.92 -7.20
CA LEU A 103 -6.65 1.36 -8.55
C LEU A 103 -7.92 1.68 -9.37
N ARG A 104 -9.10 1.59 -8.75
CA ARG A 104 -10.37 1.98 -9.39
C ARG A 104 -10.41 3.47 -9.73
N THR A 105 -10.03 4.33 -8.79
CA THR A 105 -9.98 5.78 -9.03
C THR A 105 -8.99 6.14 -10.12
N LYS A 106 -7.82 5.47 -10.15
CA LYS A 106 -6.83 5.67 -11.22
C LYS A 106 -7.40 5.27 -12.58
N HIS A 107 -8.07 4.11 -12.67
CA HIS A 107 -8.73 3.68 -13.90
C HIS A 107 -9.75 4.71 -14.40
N HIS A 108 -10.65 5.18 -13.53
CA HIS A 108 -11.62 6.21 -13.90
C HIS A 108 -10.99 7.54 -14.29
N THR A 109 -9.87 7.91 -13.66
CA THR A 109 -9.12 9.12 -14.03
C THR A 109 -8.49 8.99 -15.42
N ASP A 110 -7.92 7.83 -15.73
CA ASP A 110 -7.33 7.54 -17.04
C ASP A 110 -8.42 7.49 -18.13
N GLU A 111 -9.57 6.87 -17.86
CA GLU A 111 -10.76 6.89 -18.73
C GLU A 111 -11.25 8.32 -18.97
N THR A 112 -11.40 9.12 -17.91
CA THR A 112 -11.84 10.52 -18.01
C THR A 112 -10.86 11.35 -18.84
N ARG A 113 -9.55 11.12 -18.68
CA ARG A 113 -8.50 11.79 -19.46
C ARG A 113 -8.56 11.38 -20.93
N GLN A 114 -8.85 10.11 -21.22
CA GLN A 114 -9.01 9.62 -22.59
C GLN A 114 -10.23 10.23 -23.26
N GLU A 115 -11.37 10.31 -22.56
CA GLU A 115 -12.59 10.94 -23.06
C GLU A 115 -12.40 12.45 -23.28
N GLN A 116 -11.73 13.16 -22.36
CA GLN A 116 -11.37 14.57 -22.57
C GLN A 116 -10.50 14.78 -23.81
N ASN A 117 -9.54 13.88 -24.07
CA ASN A 117 -8.71 13.95 -25.27
C ASN A 117 -9.48 13.64 -26.56
N ARG A 118 -10.48 12.75 -26.51
CA ARG A 118 -11.40 12.52 -27.64
C ARG A 118 -12.25 13.75 -27.92
N VAL A 119 -12.86 14.33 -26.88
CA VAL A 119 -13.68 15.54 -26.98
C VAL A 119 -12.86 16.71 -27.51
N LYS A 120 -11.63 16.94 -27.02
CA LYS A 120 -10.74 17.98 -27.55
C LYS A 120 -10.45 17.80 -29.04
N ARG A 121 -10.17 16.56 -29.50
CA ARG A 121 -9.95 16.26 -30.92
C ARG A 121 -11.21 16.50 -31.76
N MET A 122 -12.38 16.12 -31.27
CA MET A 122 -13.66 16.39 -31.94
C MET A 122 -13.97 17.90 -32.01
N LEU A 123 -13.72 18.66 -30.95
CA LEU A 123 -13.90 20.11 -30.96
C LEU A 123 -12.97 20.80 -31.96
N LEU A 124 -11.70 20.37 -32.01
CA LEU A 124 -10.73 20.86 -33.00
C LEU A 124 -11.17 20.55 -34.43
N SER A 125 -11.65 19.33 -34.72
CA SER A 125 -12.12 18.98 -36.06
C SER A 125 -13.38 19.75 -36.47
N ILE A 126 -14.31 19.99 -35.54
CA ILE A 126 -15.49 20.84 -35.80
C ILE A 126 -15.08 22.27 -36.14
N TYR A 127 -14.12 22.84 -35.39
CA TYR A 127 -13.63 24.19 -35.63
C TYR A 127 -12.91 24.32 -36.98
N GLN A 128 -12.04 23.35 -37.31
CA GLN A 128 -11.35 23.31 -38.61
C GLN A 128 -12.32 23.20 -39.77
N ASN A 129 -13.33 22.34 -39.70
CA ASN A 129 -14.33 22.19 -40.75
C ASN A 129 -15.12 23.49 -41.00
N LYS A 130 -15.44 24.24 -39.94
CA LYS A 130 -16.12 25.55 -40.07
C LYS A 130 -15.25 26.57 -40.80
N LEU A 131 -13.94 26.58 -40.56
CA LEU A 131 -12.99 27.45 -41.26
C LEU A 131 -12.83 27.04 -42.73
N VAL A 132 -12.68 25.74 -43.01
CA VAL A 132 -12.59 25.21 -44.38
C VAL A 132 -13.84 25.58 -45.18
N PHE A 133 -15.02 25.43 -44.59
CA PHE A 133 -16.28 25.78 -45.26
C PHE A 133 -16.37 27.28 -45.57
N LYS A 134 -15.96 28.15 -44.63
CA LYS A 134 -15.89 29.60 -44.89
C LYS A 134 -14.90 29.95 -46.00
N GLY A 135 -13.73 29.31 -46.03
CA GLY A 135 -12.73 29.50 -47.07
C GLY A 135 -13.21 29.09 -48.46
N LEU A 136 -13.87 27.92 -48.56
CA LEU A 136 -14.50 27.45 -49.80
C LEU A 136 -15.55 28.43 -50.33
N LEU A 137 -16.38 28.99 -49.44
CA LEU A 137 -17.43 29.94 -49.82
C LEU A 137 -16.82 31.22 -50.44
N ILE A 138 -15.75 31.75 -49.84
CA ILE A 138 -15.02 32.91 -50.37
C ILE A 138 -14.42 32.58 -51.75
N LEU A 139 -13.82 31.40 -51.91
CA LEU A 139 -13.21 30.97 -53.18
C LEU A 139 -14.25 30.87 -54.31
N ILE A 140 -15.45 30.35 -54.03
CA ILE A 140 -16.56 30.27 -54.99
C ILE A 140 -17.00 31.67 -55.43
N ILE A 141 -17.14 32.61 -54.50
CA ILE A 141 -17.53 34.00 -54.82
C ILE A 141 -16.50 34.62 -55.77
N ILE A 142 -15.21 34.46 -55.51
CA ILE A 142 -14.14 34.99 -56.37
C ILE A 142 -14.21 34.41 -57.78
N LEU A 143 -14.41 33.09 -57.90
CA LEU A 143 -14.55 32.42 -59.20
C LEU A 143 -15.75 32.96 -60.00
N LEU A 144 -16.89 33.18 -59.35
CA LEU A 144 -18.07 33.76 -59.98
C LEU A 144 -17.82 35.19 -60.49
N VAL A 145 -17.09 36.01 -59.73
CA VAL A 145 -16.74 37.37 -60.15
C VAL A 145 -15.86 37.34 -61.40
N ILE A 146 -14.82 36.50 -61.42
CA ILE A 146 -13.92 36.36 -62.57
C ILE A 146 -14.67 35.85 -63.80
N ALA A 147 -15.54 34.84 -63.64
CA ALA A 147 -16.33 34.30 -64.73
C ALA A 147 -17.26 35.36 -65.35
N ASN A 148 -17.94 36.15 -64.51
CA ASN A 148 -18.81 37.23 -64.99
C ASN A 148 -18.02 38.31 -65.74
N ILE A 149 -16.86 38.73 -65.22
CA ILE A 149 -15.99 39.69 -65.91
C ILE A 149 -15.54 39.13 -67.26
N GLY A 150 -15.15 37.86 -67.32
CA GLY A 150 -14.76 37.17 -68.55
C GLY A 150 -15.88 37.16 -69.61
N VAL A 151 -17.11 36.86 -69.21
CA VAL A 151 -18.29 36.88 -70.12
C VAL A 151 -18.56 38.29 -70.64
N ILE A 152 -18.46 39.32 -69.80
CA ILE A 152 -18.66 40.71 -70.21
C ILE A 152 -17.61 41.12 -71.25
N ILE A 153 -16.34 40.80 -71.02
CA ILE A 153 -15.25 41.10 -71.96
C ILE A 153 -15.47 40.36 -73.29
N TYR A 154 -15.86 39.09 -73.24
CA TYR A 154 -16.14 38.32 -74.46
C TYR A 154 -17.33 38.86 -75.24
N LYS A 155 -18.33 39.44 -74.57
CA LYS A 155 -19.52 40.03 -75.21
C LYS A 155 -19.24 41.41 -75.82
N ILE A 156 -18.31 42.18 -75.24
CA ILE A 156 -17.95 43.53 -75.71
C ILE A 156 -16.98 43.48 -76.90
N ARG A 157 -16.20 42.40 -77.02
CA ARG A 157 -15.24 42.19 -78.11
C ARG A 157 -15.86 41.42 -79.26
#